data_AF-A0A7S1QGA3-F1
#
_entry.id   AF-A0A7S1QGA3-F1
#
_cell.length_a   1.000
_cell.length_b   1.000
_cell.length_c   1.000
_cell.angle_alpha   90.00
_cell.angle_beta   90.00
_cell.angle_gamma   90.00
#
_symmetry.space_group_name_H-M   'P 1'
#
loop_
_entity.id
_entity.type
_entity.pdbx_description
1 polymer ?
#
loop_
_entity_poly.entity_id
_entity_poly.type
_entity_poly.pdbx_seq_one_letter_code
_entity_poly.pdbx_strand_id
1 'polypeptide(L)'
;MAQGREDAARARMPPPGSDGAPRGQGPPRVVPSGAWPSLAAAVAEAPDGTFIQVLAGHAETLAAPLIIDHNICIEGPAEGSARLFGEESVIVAAGKELDAVFLRHLKLEVTRVPALVLAGACTVEQCTIEGAEVGVEVAAHAGSVVRIQHSIVRACRVGVSLAGGSEAVLEGTVIEGCRQGVAVTGLTVHEGWNPTLGSLAGATFLRNAEDLVLRAWGVQGRRGGAELRAAAESEVAVRGWPAEACSVVAPLESGGAVLHFSGASVNATLFEEEGEESESSCSTPGVRRPSGGPAVFRVAEPEAEEAAGEAATAPPPA
;
A
#
# COMPACT_ATOMS: atom_id res chain seq x y z
N MET A 1 5.77 -29.31 0.10
CA MET A 1 4.88 -29.30 1.28
C MET A 1 4.41 -27.89 1.69
N ALA A 2 4.79 -26.81 0.99
CA ALA A 2 4.29 -25.45 1.26
C ALA A 2 2.97 -25.11 0.54
N GLN A 3 2.69 -25.73 -0.63
CA GLN A 3 1.47 -25.49 -1.43
C GLN A 3 0.15 -25.80 -0.70
N GLY A 4 0.16 -26.69 0.30
CA GLY A 4 -1.05 -27.14 1.00
C GLY A 4 -1.58 -26.18 2.07
N ARG A 5 -0.84 -25.12 2.42
CA ARG A 5 -1.27 -24.13 3.42
C ARG A 5 -1.94 -22.90 2.79
N GLU A 6 -1.60 -22.53 1.56
CA GLU A 6 -2.22 -21.39 0.86
C GLU A 6 -3.66 -21.69 0.40
N ASP A 7 -3.94 -22.91 -0.05
CA ASP A 7 -5.30 -23.31 -0.45
C ASP A 7 -6.27 -23.41 0.75
N ALA A 8 -5.75 -23.68 1.96
CA ALA A 8 -6.56 -23.71 3.18
C ALA A 8 -6.96 -22.30 3.68
N ALA A 9 -6.18 -21.26 3.35
CA ALA A 9 -6.52 -19.87 3.66
C ALA A 9 -7.58 -19.31 2.68
N ARG A 10 -7.55 -19.72 1.41
CA ARG A 10 -8.57 -19.34 0.42
C ARG A 10 -9.94 -20.00 0.65
N ALA A 11 -9.98 -21.23 1.16
CA ALA A 11 -11.22 -21.98 1.36
C ALA A 11 -12.06 -21.57 2.60
N ARG A 12 -11.58 -20.62 3.42
CA ARG A 12 -12.29 -20.07 4.59
C ARG A 12 -12.72 -18.63 4.41
N MET A 13 -12.69 -18.09 3.19
CA MET A 13 -13.25 -16.77 2.94
C MET A 13 -14.78 -16.88 2.88
N PRO A 14 -15.52 -16.26 3.82
CA PRO A 14 -16.96 -16.09 3.65
C PRO A 14 -17.21 -15.31 2.34
N PRO A 15 -18.30 -15.59 1.62
CA PRO A 15 -18.57 -14.95 0.35
C PRO A 15 -18.65 -13.42 0.51
N PRO A 16 -18.11 -12.63 -0.44
CA PRO A 16 -18.26 -11.19 -0.44
C PRO A 16 -19.76 -10.83 -0.44
N GLY A 17 -20.20 -10.09 0.58
CA GLY A 17 -21.61 -9.73 0.78
C GLY A 17 -22.38 -10.56 1.81
N SER A 18 -21.74 -11.50 2.52
CA SER A 18 -22.30 -11.99 3.79
C SER A 18 -22.03 -10.94 4.88
N ASP A 19 -23.05 -10.62 5.70
CA ASP A 19 -23.04 -9.72 6.88
C ASP A 19 -22.04 -10.17 7.97
N GLY A 20 -20.80 -10.47 7.60
CA GLY A 20 -19.75 -11.05 8.44
C GLY A 20 -19.06 -10.03 9.34
N ALA A 21 -19.48 -8.77 9.33
CA ALA A 21 -19.05 -7.83 10.35
C ALA A 21 -19.45 -8.42 11.73
N PRO A 22 -18.50 -8.56 12.67
CA PRO A 22 -18.82 -9.06 14.00
C PRO A 22 -19.89 -8.15 14.59
N ARG A 23 -21.09 -8.70 14.81
CA ARG A 23 -22.17 -7.97 15.47
C ARG A 23 -21.67 -7.61 16.85
N GLY A 24 -21.47 -6.32 17.09
CA GLY A 24 -20.92 -5.85 18.34
C GLY A 24 -21.73 -6.35 19.54
N GLN A 25 -21.05 -6.60 20.66
CA GLN A 25 -21.70 -7.07 21.88
C GLN A 25 -22.33 -5.87 22.62
N GLY A 26 -23.46 -5.36 22.10
CA GLY A 26 -24.19 -4.26 22.74
C GLY A 26 -24.87 -3.31 21.77
N PRO A 27 -25.59 -2.31 22.29
CA PRO A 27 -26.13 -1.23 21.46
C PRO A 27 -24.98 -0.43 20.81
N PRO A 28 -25.18 0.10 19.59
CA PRO A 28 -24.19 0.94 18.92
C PRO A 28 -23.85 2.17 19.75
N ARG A 29 -22.58 2.57 19.75
CA ARG A 29 -22.17 3.91 20.16
C ARG A 29 -22.41 4.87 19.03
N VAL A 30 -23.29 5.84 19.25
CA VAL A 30 -23.67 6.80 18.21
C VAL A 30 -22.83 8.06 18.32
N VAL A 31 -22.24 8.50 17.21
CA VAL A 31 -21.38 9.69 17.10
C VAL A 31 -21.94 10.65 16.04
N PRO A 32 -22.17 11.93 16.33
CA PRO A 32 -22.04 12.55 17.63
C PRO A 32 -23.26 12.24 18.51
N SER A 33 -23.04 12.17 19.82
CA SER A 33 -24.10 12.11 20.83
C SER A 33 -23.68 12.87 22.10
N GLY A 34 -24.60 13.00 23.07
CA GLY A 34 -24.29 13.63 24.34
C GLY A 34 -23.23 12.89 25.17
N ALA A 35 -23.11 11.57 25.02
CA ALA A 35 -22.09 10.76 25.68
C ALA A 35 -20.76 10.77 24.88
N TRP A 36 -20.86 10.70 23.55
CA TRP A 36 -19.69 10.67 22.66
C TRP A 36 -19.79 11.80 21.63
N PRO A 37 -19.30 13.00 21.98
CA PRO A 37 -19.38 14.16 21.09
C PRO A 37 -18.46 14.05 19.86
N SER A 38 -17.47 13.15 19.88
CA SER A 38 -16.54 12.88 18.78
C SER A 38 -16.24 11.39 18.64
N LEU A 39 -15.70 10.99 17.48
CA LEU A 39 -15.27 9.61 17.25
C LEU A 39 -14.11 9.24 18.18
N ALA A 40 -13.17 10.16 18.39
CA ALA A 40 -12.06 9.97 19.32
C ALA A 40 -12.54 9.64 20.74
N ALA A 41 -13.57 10.32 21.24
CA ALA A 41 -14.17 10.01 22.54
C ALA A 41 -14.84 8.62 22.55
N ALA A 42 -15.55 8.27 21.47
CA ALA A 42 -16.19 6.96 21.35
C ALA A 42 -15.17 5.81 21.32
N VAL A 43 -14.06 5.98 20.59
CA VAL A 43 -12.96 5.01 20.46
C VAL A 43 -12.20 4.86 21.78
N ALA A 44 -11.86 5.97 22.45
CA ALA A 44 -11.10 5.93 23.70
C ALA A 44 -11.78 5.15 24.83
N GLU A 45 -13.11 5.08 24.82
CA GLU A 45 -13.89 4.34 25.80
C GLU A 45 -14.32 2.95 25.31
N ALA A 46 -14.01 2.56 24.06
CA ALA A 46 -14.57 1.39 23.40
C ALA A 46 -13.85 0.10 23.81
N PRO A 47 -14.52 -0.86 24.49
CA PRO A 47 -13.97 -2.20 24.64
C PRO A 47 -13.98 -2.96 23.30
N ASP A 48 -13.25 -4.07 23.24
CA ASP A 48 -13.31 -5.00 22.11
C ASP A 48 -14.75 -5.45 21.81
N GLY A 49 -15.05 -5.64 20.52
CA GLY A 49 -16.36 -5.95 20.00
C GLY A 49 -17.33 -4.76 20.00
N THR A 50 -16.87 -3.53 20.23
CA THR A 50 -17.73 -2.35 20.15
C THR A 50 -18.06 -2.01 18.69
N PHE A 51 -19.33 -1.69 18.45
CA PHE A 51 -19.80 -1.09 17.21
C PHE A 51 -20.05 0.41 17.41
N ILE A 52 -19.37 1.24 16.60
CA ILE A 52 -19.49 2.69 16.60
C ILE A 52 -20.15 3.13 15.30
N GLN A 53 -21.30 3.77 15.41
CA GLN A 53 -22.06 4.32 14.30
C GLN A 53 -21.85 5.83 14.21
N VAL A 54 -21.31 6.30 13.09
CA VAL A 54 -21.15 7.72 12.79
C VAL A 54 -22.37 8.21 12.00
N LEU A 55 -23.03 9.25 12.50
CA LEU A 55 -24.25 9.79 11.92
C LEU A 55 -23.98 10.56 10.62
N ALA A 56 -25.03 10.63 9.80
CA ALA A 56 -25.03 11.36 8.54
C ALA A 56 -24.64 12.82 8.72
N GLY A 57 -23.73 13.29 7.86
CA GLY A 57 -23.22 14.67 7.86
C GLY A 57 -22.27 15.02 9.01
N HIS A 58 -21.92 14.07 9.89
CA HIS A 58 -20.91 14.31 10.93
C HIS A 58 -19.58 14.70 10.27
N ALA A 59 -18.97 15.75 10.80
CA ALA A 59 -17.68 16.23 10.33
C ALA A 59 -16.86 16.63 11.55
N GLU A 60 -15.68 16.05 11.70
CA GLU A 60 -14.78 16.38 12.81
C GLU A 60 -13.34 16.56 12.35
N THR A 61 -12.66 17.50 13.01
CA THR A 61 -11.23 17.73 12.83
C THR A 61 -10.44 16.88 13.81
N LEU A 62 -9.50 16.07 13.30
CA LEU A 62 -8.57 15.32 14.12
C LEU A 62 -7.51 16.27 14.70
N ALA A 63 -7.61 16.56 16.00
CA ALA A 63 -6.67 17.40 16.74
C ALA A 63 -5.43 16.63 17.24
N ALA A 64 -5.48 15.31 17.18
CA ALA A 64 -4.42 14.36 17.50
C ALA A 64 -4.68 13.08 16.67
N PRO A 65 -3.69 12.19 16.52
CA PRO A 65 -3.90 10.92 15.84
C PRO A 65 -5.04 10.11 16.46
N LEU A 66 -5.95 9.59 15.63
CA LEU A 66 -6.99 8.68 16.08
C LEU A 66 -6.41 7.26 16.14
N ILE A 67 -6.05 6.82 17.34
CA ILE A 67 -5.45 5.50 17.57
C ILE A 67 -6.56 4.49 17.85
N ILE A 68 -6.56 3.40 17.07
CA ILE A 68 -7.48 2.26 17.21
C ILE A 68 -6.63 1.02 17.47
N ASP A 69 -6.54 0.64 18.74
CA ASP A 69 -5.78 -0.50 19.26
C ASP A 69 -6.67 -1.62 19.80
N HIS A 70 -7.99 -1.47 19.66
CA HIS A 70 -9.02 -2.42 20.08
C HIS A 70 -9.75 -3.04 18.87
N ASN A 71 -10.35 -4.20 19.07
CA ASN A 71 -11.10 -4.90 18.04
C ASN A 71 -12.50 -4.27 17.88
N ILE A 72 -12.63 -3.21 17.08
CA ILE A 72 -13.89 -2.44 16.96
C ILE A 72 -14.33 -2.27 15.50
N CYS A 73 -15.62 -2.01 15.32
CA CYS A 73 -16.20 -1.65 14.03
C CYS A 73 -16.66 -0.19 14.04
N ILE A 74 -16.16 0.61 13.10
CA ILE A 74 -16.55 2.00 12.89
C ILE A 74 -17.24 2.09 11.53
N GLU A 75 -18.51 2.48 11.56
CA GLU A 75 -19.34 2.55 10.36
C GLU A 75 -19.94 3.95 10.21
N GLY A 76 -19.60 4.58 9.10
CA GLY A 76 -20.26 5.79 8.62
C GLY A 76 -21.59 5.50 7.92
N PRO A 77 -22.30 6.55 7.52
CA PRO A 77 -23.54 6.44 6.78
C PRO A 77 -23.24 5.97 5.34
N ALA A 78 -24.09 5.11 4.76
CA ALA A 78 -23.81 4.43 3.49
C ALA A 78 -23.48 5.38 2.31
N GLU A 79 -24.01 6.61 2.33
CA GLU A 79 -23.71 7.63 1.34
C GLU A 79 -22.32 8.30 1.50
N GLY A 80 -21.54 7.92 2.51
CA GLY A 80 -20.18 8.43 2.76
C GLY A 80 -20.15 9.87 3.25
N SER A 81 -21.22 10.34 3.91
CA SER A 81 -21.34 11.73 4.35
C SER A 81 -20.57 12.05 5.65
N ALA A 82 -20.09 11.04 6.37
CA ALA A 82 -19.25 11.23 7.56
C ALA A 82 -17.79 11.52 7.18
N ARG A 83 -17.24 12.61 7.72
CA ARG A 83 -15.92 13.14 7.35
C ARG A 83 -15.00 13.28 8.57
N LEU A 84 -13.81 12.69 8.47
CA LEU A 84 -12.68 12.94 9.36
C LEU A 84 -11.64 13.72 8.56
N PHE A 85 -11.24 14.88 9.05
CA PHE A 85 -10.28 15.73 8.35
C PHE A 85 -9.26 16.36 9.31
N GLY A 86 -8.10 16.80 8.81
CA GLY A 86 -7.12 17.48 9.64
C GLY A 86 -5.68 17.26 9.19
N GLU A 87 -4.75 17.44 10.12
CA GLU A 87 -3.31 17.26 9.88
C GLU A 87 -2.80 15.92 10.43
N GLU A 88 -3.65 15.18 11.15
CA GLU A 88 -3.30 13.98 11.90
C GLU A 88 -3.89 12.72 11.28
N SER A 89 -3.24 11.57 11.48
CA SER A 89 -3.61 10.30 10.89
C SER A 89 -4.66 9.53 11.70
N VAL A 90 -5.34 8.59 11.02
CA VAL A 90 -5.98 7.46 11.68
C VAL A 90 -4.96 6.31 11.73
N ILE A 91 -4.72 5.75 12.92
CA ILE A 91 -3.74 4.68 13.12
C ILE A 91 -4.47 3.44 13.64
N VAL A 92 -4.43 2.36 12.88
CA VAL A 92 -4.96 1.06 13.30
C VAL A 92 -3.81 0.18 13.74
N ALA A 93 -3.75 -0.08 15.05
CA ALA A 93 -2.73 -0.89 15.72
C ALA A 93 -3.35 -2.09 16.47
N ALA A 94 -4.60 -2.44 16.16
CA ALA A 94 -5.28 -3.60 16.73
C ALA A 94 -4.57 -4.92 16.41
N GLY A 95 -4.89 -5.97 17.17
CA GLY A 95 -4.16 -7.23 17.17
C GLY A 95 -4.09 -7.98 15.83
N LYS A 96 -3.54 -9.20 15.89
CA LYS A 96 -3.33 -10.06 14.71
C LYS A 96 -4.57 -10.85 14.30
N GLU A 97 -5.67 -10.70 15.02
CA GLU A 97 -6.90 -11.39 14.71
C GLU A 97 -7.44 -10.87 13.37
N LEU A 98 -7.72 -11.78 12.44
CA LEU A 98 -8.36 -11.42 11.17
C LEU A 98 -9.59 -10.58 11.46
N ASP A 99 -9.73 -9.47 10.74
CA ASP A 99 -10.88 -8.58 10.86
C ASP A 99 -11.04 -7.98 12.29
N ALA A 100 -9.93 -7.70 12.97
CA ALA A 100 -9.91 -7.02 14.25
C ALA A 100 -10.62 -5.66 14.18
N VAL A 101 -10.31 -4.85 13.14
CA VAL A 101 -10.88 -3.51 12.96
C VAL A 101 -11.58 -3.38 11.62
N PHE A 102 -12.77 -2.79 11.64
CA PHE A 102 -13.52 -2.41 10.45
C PHE A 102 -13.68 -0.90 10.36
N LEU A 103 -13.34 -0.32 9.21
CA LEU A 103 -13.61 1.07 8.87
C LEU A 103 -14.49 1.09 7.61
N ARG A 104 -15.74 1.54 7.72
CA ARG A 104 -16.71 1.48 6.61
C ARG A 104 -17.35 2.84 6.34
N HIS A 105 -17.54 3.18 5.07
CA HIS A 105 -18.30 4.36 4.65
C HIS A 105 -17.81 5.70 5.23
N LEU A 106 -16.49 5.82 5.44
CA LEU A 106 -15.87 7.05 5.96
C LEU A 106 -15.18 7.82 4.84
N LYS A 107 -15.19 9.15 4.95
CA LYS A 107 -14.30 10.01 4.18
C LYS A 107 -13.16 10.52 5.07
N LEU A 108 -11.92 10.22 4.70
CA LEU A 108 -10.70 10.64 5.37
C LEU A 108 -9.97 11.68 4.52
N GLU A 109 -9.62 12.83 5.10
CA GLU A 109 -8.96 13.94 4.40
C GLU A 109 -7.84 14.54 5.28
N VAL A 110 -6.61 14.05 5.09
CA VAL A 110 -5.44 14.40 5.93
C VAL A 110 -4.39 15.14 5.12
N THR A 111 -3.93 16.28 5.62
CA THR A 111 -3.17 17.27 4.81
C THR A 111 -1.66 17.30 5.06
N ARG A 112 -1.13 16.49 5.99
CA ARG A 112 0.31 16.50 6.30
C ARG A 112 0.96 15.13 6.34
N VAL A 113 0.28 14.16 6.94
CA VAL A 113 0.81 12.81 7.18
C VAL A 113 0.00 11.79 6.37
N PRO A 114 0.38 10.49 6.38
CA PRO A 114 -0.47 9.45 5.82
C PRO A 114 -1.89 9.52 6.39
N ALA A 115 -2.92 9.47 5.53
CA ALA A 115 -4.30 9.60 6.03
C ALA A 115 -4.71 8.41 6.91
N LEU A 116 -4.26 7.21 6.54
CA LEU A 116 -4.51 5.97 7.26
C LEU A 116 -3.24 5.13 7.37
N VAL A 117 -2.87 4.77 8.60
CA VAL A 117 -1.73 3.89 8.90
C VAL A 117 -2.25 2.57 9.47
N LEU A 118 -1.90 1.46 8.83
CA LEU A 118 -2.37 0.12 9.15
C LEU A 118 -1.18 -0.73 9.63
N ALA A 119 -1.06 -0.87 10.95
CA ALA A 119 -0.07 -1.72 11.62
C ALA A 119 -0.69 -3.00 12.23
N GLY A 120 -2.02 -3.10 12.20
CA GLY A 120 -2.82 -4.23 12.67
C GLY A 120 -3.68 -4.85 11.57
N ALA A 121 -4.37 -5.95 11.89
CA ALA A 121 -5.35 -6.52 10.97
C ALA A 121 -6.55 -5.55 10.83
N CYS A 122 -6.91 -5.22 9.59
CA CYS A 122 -7.93 -4.20 9.34
C CYS A 122 -8.63 -4.44 8.00
N THR A 123 -9.95 -4.23 8.00
CA THR A 123 -10.77 -4.16 6.80
C THR A 123 -11.30 -2.74 6.61
N VAL A 124 -10.91 -2.12 5.50
CA VAL A 124 -11.32 -0.79 5.06
C VAL A 124 -12.24 -0.97 3.87
N GLU A 125 -13.51 -0.58 4.00
CA GLU A 125 -14.52 -0.85 2.99
C GLU A 125 -15.32 0.40 2.62
N GLN A 126 -15.47 0.66 1.32
CA GLN A 126 -16.31 1.76 0.82
C GLN A 126 -15.93 3.13 1.41
N CYS A 127 -14.64 3.32 1.70
CA CYS A 127 -14.10 4.58 2.20
C CYS A 127 -13.57 5.44 1.05
N THR A 128 -13.56 6.76 1.24
CA THR A 128 -12.83 7.71 0.39
C THR A 128 -11.66 8.28 1.17
N ILE A 129 -10.45 8.15 0.64
CA ILE A 129 -9.21 8.46 1.35
C ILE A 129 -8.39 9.44 0.52
N GLU A 130 -8.09 10.59 1.12
CA GLU A 130 -7.25 11.65 0.57
C GLU A 130 -6.17 11.98 1.62
N GLY A 131 -4.91 11.76 1.26
CA GLY A 131 -3.74 12.07 2.08
C GLY A 131 -2.77 12.96 1.30
N ALA A 132 -2.14 13.93 1.96
CA ALA A 132 -1.19 14.83 1.28
C ALA A 132 0.02 14.07 0.72
N GLU A 133 0.60 13.19 1.53
CA GLU A 133 1.72 12.35 1.11
C GLU A 133 1.24 10.96 0.72
N VAL A 134 0.73 10.21 1.69
CA VAL A 134 0.30 8.82 1.49
C VAL A 134 -1.19 8.69 1.82
N GLY A 135 -1.95 8.05 0.94
CA GLY A 135 -3.35 7.74 1.23
C GLY A 135 -3.45 6.68 2.33
N VAL A 136 -2.90 5.50 2.05
CA VAL A 136 -2.85 4.39 3.01
C VAL A 136 -1.43 3.85 3.13
N GLU A 137 -0.92 3.78 4.34
CA GLU A 137 0.36 3.14 4.66
C GLU A 137 0.12 1.82 5.40
N VAL A 138 0.73 0.75 4.92
CA VAL A 138 0.62 -0.59 5.52
C VAL A 138 2.00 -1.03 6.01
N ALA A 139 2.13 -1.14 7.32
CA ALA A 139 3.37 -1.58 7.95
C ALA A 139 3.53 -3.11 7.84
N ALA A 140 4.78 -3.58 7.80
CA ALA A 140 5.07 -5.00 7.86
C ALA A 140 4.80 -5.51 9.29
N HIS A 141 3.67 -6.17 9.50
CA HIS A 141 3.41 -6.90 10.74
C HIS A 141 3.06 -8.36 10.48
N ALA A 142 3.87 -9.27 11.04
CA ALA A 142 3.74 -10.70 10.78
C ALA A 142 2.40 -11.26 11.29
N GLY A 143 1.59 -11.73 10.34
CA GLY A 143 0.32 -12.42 10.56
C GLY A 143 -0.92 -11.53 10.50
N SER A 144 -0.77 -10.23 10.29
CA SER A 144 -1.91 -9.32 10.11
C SER A 144 -2.25 -9.20 8.63
N VAL A 145 -3.49 -9.50 8.27
CA VAL A 145 -4.00 -9.29 6.91
C VAL A 145 -4.74 -7.96 6.87
N VAL A 146 -4.40 -7.13 5.90
CA VAL A 146 -5.10 -5.88 5.60
C VAL A 146 -5.96 -6.07 4.35
N ARG A 147 -7.22 -5.63 4.41
CA ARG A 147 -8.15 -5.64 3.28
C ARG A 147 -8.63 -4.23 3.01
N ILE A 148 -8.48 -3.78 1.77
CA ILE A 148 -9.00 -2.50 1.30
C ILE A 148 -9.92 -2.82 0.14
N GLN A 149 -11.23 -2.70 0.38
CA GLN A 149 -12.25 -3.17 -0.53
C GLN A 149 -13.15 -2.02 -0.97
N HIS A 150 -13.47 -1.97 -2.27
CA HIS A 150 -14.43 -1.03 -2.85
C HIS A 150 -14.23 0.44 -2.41
N SER A 151 -12.98 0.80 -2.11
CA SER A 151 -12.61 2.11 -1.59
C SER A 151 -12.00 2.96 -2.69
N ILE A 152 -11.95 4.27 -2.49
CA ILE A 152 -11.31 5.22 -3.41
C ILE A 152 -10.16 5.90 -2.67
N VAL A 153 -8.95 5.76 -3.19
CA VAL A 153 -7.77 6.48 -2.71
C VAL A 153 -7.34 7.45 -3.78
N ARG A 154 -7.24 8.76 -3.47
CA ARG A 154 -7.02 9.75 -4.53
C ARG A 154 -6.22 10.96 -4.11
N ALA A 155 -5.67 11.63 -5.13
CA ALA A 155 -4.95 12.90 -5.00
C ALA A 155 -3.79 12.87 -3.98
N CYS A 156 -3.16 11.71 -3.81
CA CYS A 156 -2.01 11.51 -2.91
C CYS A 156 -0.69 11.54 -3.70
N ARG A 157 0.45 11.83 -3.04
CA ARG A 157 1.77 11.55 -3.65
C ARG A 157 1.91 10.03 -3.88
N VAL A 158 1.52 9.21 -2.90
CA VAL A 158 1.45 7.75 -3.01
C VAL A 158 0.05 7.32 -2.58
N GLY A 159 -0.68 6.59 -3.43
CA GLY A 159 -2.01 6.07 -3.08
C GLY A 159 -1.90 5.08 -1.92
N VAL A 160 -1.24 3.95 -2.15
CA VAL A 160 -1.01 2.91 -1.14
C VAL A 160 0.48 2.60 -1.03
N SER A 161 1.05 2.70 0.17
CA SER A 161 2.43 2.35 0.49
C SER A 161 2.47 1.06 1.31
N LEU A 162 3.29 0.09 0.88
CA LEU A 162 3.40 -1.25 1.47
C LEU A 162 4.86 -1.57 1.82
N ALA A 163 5.09 -2.12 2.99
CA ALA A 163 6.35 -2.78 3.30
C ALA A 163 6.39 -4.19 2.68
N GLY A 164 7.55 -4.66 2.23
CA GLY A 164 7.73 -5.85 1.37
C GLY A 164 7.43 -7.20 2.01
N GLY A 165 6.90 -7.22 3.22
CA GLY A 165 6.36 -8.40 3.90
C GLY A 165 4.93 -8.20 4.41
N SER A 166 4.25 -7.11 4.06
CA SER A 166 2.86 -6.87 4.43
C SER A 166 1.91 -7.68 3.54
N GLU A 167 0.89 -8.28 4.13
CA GLU A 167 -0.20 -8.94 3.39
C GLU A 167 -1.37 -7.96 3.25
N ALA A 168 -1.52 -7.37 2.06
CA ALA A 168 -2.63 -6.47 1.76
C ALA A 168 -3.42 -6.94 0.52
N VAL A 169 -4.75 -6.88 0.59
CA VAL A 169 -5.66 -7.18 -0.51
C VAL A 169 -6.38 -5.91 -0.95
N LEU A 170 -6.28 -5.55 -2.22
CA LEU A 170 -6.90 -4.35 -2.80
C LEU A 170 -8.05 -4.74 -3.74
N GLU A 171 -9.19 -5.18 -3.20
CA GLU A 171 -10.28 -5.72 -4.03
C GLU A 171 -11.26 -4.64 -4.48
N GLY A 172 -11.37 -4.40 -5.80
CA GLY A 172 -12.31 -3.41 -6.33
C GLY A 172 -12.02 -1.97 -5.86
N THR A 173 -10.82 -1.74 -5.34
CA THR A 173 -10.34 -0.44 -4.88
C THR A 173 -9.85 0.38 -6.07
N VAL A 174 -10.23 1.65 -6.12
CA VAL A 174 -9.83 2.60 -7.15
C VAL A 174 -8.75 3.51 -6.59
N ILE A 175 -7.61 3.59 -7.27
CA ILE A 175 -6.51 4.51 -6.94
C ILE A 175 -6.39 5.52 -8.07
N GLU A 176 -6.72 6.79 -7.82
CA GLU A 176 -6.82 7.80 -8.87
C GLU A 176 -6.09 9.12 -8.61
N GLY A 177 -5.49 9.67 -9.67
CA GLY A 177 -4.84 10.98 -9.62
C GLY A 177 -3.67 11.06 -8.64
N CYS A 178 -3.04 9.92 -8.32
CA CYS A 178 -1.86 9.86 -7.46
C CYS A 178 -0.58 9.96 -8.30
N ARG A 179 0.52 10.48 -7.73
CA ARG A 179 1.82 10.42 -8.41
C ARG A 179 2.30 8.96 -8.53
N GLN A 180 2.11 8.17 -7.49
CA GLN A 180 2.36 6.73 -7.48
C GLN A 180 1.09 6.04 -6.99
N GLY A 181 0.56 5.08 -7.76
CA GLY A 181 -0.62 4.31 -7.37
C GLY A 181 -0.33 3.46 -6.13
N VAL A 182 0.51 2.45 -6.31
CA VAL A 182 1.03 1.58 -5.25
C VAL A 182 2.55 1.68 -5.19
N ALA A 183 3.12 1.82 -4.00
CA ALA A 183 4.55 1.70 -3.76
C ALA A 183 4.82 0.52 -2.82
N VAL A 184 5.75 -0.36 -3.17
CA VAL A 184 6.18 -1.50 -2.34
C VAL A 184 7.65 -1.37 -2.02
N THR A 185 8.01 -1.38 -0.74
CA THR A 185 9.39 -1.17 -0.27
C THR A 185 9.92 -2.41 0.44
N GLY A 186 11.04 -2.97 0.00
CA GLY A 186 11.64 -4.15 0.63
C GLY A 186 11.10 -5.48 0.10
N LEU A 187 10.55 -5.51 -1.13
CA LEU A 187 9.99 -6.72 -1.73
C LEU A 187 11.09 -7.67 -2.22
N THR A 188 11.07 -8.92 -1.78
CA THR A 188 11.90 -9.99 -2.35
C THR A 188 11.05 -10.87 -3.28
N VAL A 189 11.47 -11.04 -4.52
CA VAL A 189 10.84 -11.94 -5.50
C VAL A 189 11.74 -13.15 -5.77
N HIS A 190 11.18 -14.34 -5.99
CA HIS A 190 12.02 -15.48 -6.40
C HIS A 190 12.26 -15.44 -7.91
N GLU A 191 13.37 -16.01 -8.36
CA GLU A 191 13.62 -16.17 -9.78
C GLU A 191 12.60 -17.13 -10.43
N GLY A 192 11.94 -16.68 -11.50
CA GLY A 192 10.76 -17.31 -12.09
C GLY A 192 9.48 -16.54 -11.79
N TRP A 193 8.33 -17.16 -12.07
CA TRP A 193 7.00 -16.57 -11.87
C TRP A 193 6.56 -16.60 -10.40
N ASN A 194 6.13 -15.44 -9.88
CA ASN A 194 5.69 -15.26 -8.49
C ASN A 194 4.32 -14.58 -8.42
N PRO A 195 3.43 -15.02 -7.52
CA PRO A 195 2.15 -14.37 -7.26
C PRO A 195 2.23 -13.28 -6.17
N THR A 196 3.42 -12.83 -5.76
CA THR A 196 3.62 -11.95 -4.59
C THR A 196 2.86 -10.62 -4.67
N LEU A 197 2.59 -10.13 -5.88
CA LEU A 197 1.81 -8.92 -6.13
C LEU A 197 0.32 -9.19 -6.41
N GLY A 198 -0.10 -10.45 -6.38
CA GLY A 198 -1.41 -10.86 -6.86
C GLY A 198 -2.58 -10.33 -6.04
N SER A 199 -2.38 -10.10 -4.74
CA SER A 199 -3.37 -9.49 -3.86
C SER A 199 -3.61 -8.00 -4.14
N LEU A 200 -2.65 -7.34 -4.79
CA LEU A 200 -2.70 -5.93 -5.16
C LEU A 200 -3.36 -5.73 -6.55
N ALA A 201 -3.39 -6.77 -7.38
CA ALA A 201 -3.91 -6.73 -8.75
C ALA A 201 -5.45 -6.59 -8.83
N GLY A 202 -6.16 -6.60 -7.70
CA GLY A 202 -7.59 -6.26 -7.65
C GLY A 202 -7.87 -4.76 -7.76
N ALA A 203 -6.84 -3.91 -7.71
CA ALA A 203 -6.97 -2.46 -7.78
C ALA A 203 -7.15 -1.97 -9.23
N THR A 204 -7.90 -0.88 -9.38
CA THR A 204 -8.04 -0.15 -10.64
C THR A 204 -7.29 1.17 -10.53
N PHE A 205 -6.40 1.43 -11.48
CA PHE A 205 -5.57 2.63 -11.50
C PHE A 205 -6.07 3.63 -12.54
N LEU A 206 -6.33 4.87 -12.14
CA LEU A 206 -6.86 5.91 -13.03
C LEU A 206 -6.03 7.19 -12.95
N ARG A 207 -5.47 7.64 -14.07
CA ARG A 207 -4.75 8.93 -14.16
C ARG A 207 -3.58 9.06 -13.17
N ASN A 208 -2.99 7.96 -12.74
CA ASN A 208 -1.75 7.99 -11.96
C ASN A 208 -0.55 8.22 -12.89
N ALA A 209 0.55 8.77 -12.36
CA ALA A 209 1.77 8.89 -13.15
C ALA A 209 2.46 7.53 -13.30
N GLU A 210 2.57 6.79 -12.21
CA GLU A 210 3.02 5.39 -12.15
C GLU A 210 1.97 4.57 -11.39
N ASP A 211 1.67 3.35 -11.83
CA ASP A 211 0.68 2.49 -11.18
C ASP A 211 1.32 1.65 -10.06
N LEU A 212 2.53 1.15 -10.31
CA LEU A 212 3.32 0.38 -9.35
C LEU A 212 4.75 0.90 -9.29
N VAL A 213 5.28 1.07 -8.08
CA VAL A 213 6.69 1.39 -7.82
C VAL A 213 7.27 0.38 -6.83
N LEU A 214 8.41 -0.23 -7.18
CA LEU A 214 9.17 -1.08 -6.27
C LEU A 214 10.43 -0.34 -5.80
N ARG A 215 10.66 -0.32 -4.48
CA ARG A 215 11.82 0.28 -3.81
C ARG A 215 12.55 -0.74 -2.97
N ALA A 216 13.87 -0.61 -2.85
CA ALA A 216 14.70 -1.48 -2.01
C ALA A 216 14.35 -2.98 -2.18
N TRP A 217 14.09 -3.40 -3.42
CA TRP A 217 13.60 -4.74 -3.75
C TRP A 217 14.79 -5.68 -4.03
N GLY A 218 14.54 -6.99 -4.12
CA GLY A 218 15.56 -7.99 -4.39
C GLY A 218 15.04 -9.22 -5.10
N VAL A 219 15.95 -10.02 -5.66
CA VAL A 219 15.65 -11.30 -6.31
C VAL A 219 16.39 -12.43 -5.60
N GLN A 220 15.66 -13.49 -5.24
CA GLN A 220 16.24 -14.71 -4.70
C GLN A 220 16.34 -15.80 -5.78
N GLY A 221 17.55 -16.23 -6.11
CA GLY A 221 17.79 -17.26 -7.13
C GLY A 221 17.21 -18.63 -6.79
N ARG A 222 16.90 -19.46 -7.80
CA ARG A 222 16.21 -20.76 -7.65
C ARG A 222 16.89 -21.77 -6.73
N ARG A 223 18.21 -21.73 -6.61
CA ARG A 223 19.00 -22.73 -5.87
C ARG A 223 19.18 -22.39 -4.38
N GLY A 224 18.34 -21.50 -3.83
CA GLY A 224 18.52 -21.00 -2.47
C GLY A 224 19.79 -20.16 -2.33
N GLY A 225 20.19 -19.51 -3.42
CA GLY A 225 21.30 -18.56 -3.40
C GLY A 225 21.02 -17.36 -2.51
N ALA A 226 22.06 -16.58 -2.24
CA ALA A 226 21.91 -15.29 -1.58
C ALA A 226 20.90 -14.41 -2.34
N GLU A 227 20.15 -13.59 -1.60
CA GLU A 227 19.33 -12.53 -2.19
C GLU A 227 20.25 -11.55 -2.93
N LEU A 228 19.96 -11.30 -4.20
CA LEU A 228 20.59 -10.23 -4.97
C LEU A 228 19.70 -9.01 -4.87
N ARG A 229 20.17 -7.98 -4.15
CA ARG A 229 19.40 -6.76 -3.95
C ARG A 229 19.53 -5.84 -5.15
N ALA A 230 18.48 -5.05 -5.37
CA ALA A 230 18.56 -3.92 -6.28
C ALA A 230 19.69 -2.98 -5.84
N ALA A 231 20.36 -2.36 -6.80
CA ALA A 231 21.38 -1.35 -6.49
C ALA A 231 20.80 -0.26 -5.57
N ALA A 232 21.62 0.35 -4.72
CA ALA A 232 21.19 1.47 -3.89
C ALA A 232 20.48 2.53 -4.76
N GLU A 233 19.34 3.04 -4.29
CA GLU A 233 18.51 4.04 -5.00
C GLU A 233 17.81 3.54 -6.29
N SER A 234 17.89 2.24 -6.60
CA SER A 234 17.14 1.64 -7.69
C SER A 234 15.64 1.62 -7.39
N GLU A 235 14.86 2.26 -8.26
CA GLU A 235 13.41 2.11 -8.31
C GLU A 235 12.98 1.44 -9.62
N VAL A 236 11.96 0.58 -9.53
CA VAL A 236 11.25 0.05 -10.71
C VAL A 236 9.88 0.69 -10.73
N ALA A 237 9.62 1.53 -11.73
CA ALA A 237 8.32 2.16 -11.95
C ALA A 237 7.62 1.54 -13.16
N VAL A 238 6.35 1.20 -12.98
CA VAL A 238 5.52 0.52 -13.98
C VAL A 238 4.21 1.27 -14.14
N ARG A 239 3.80 1.43 -15.41
CA ARG A 239 2.51 1.99 -15.82
C ARG A 239 1.73 0.98 -16.64
N GLY A 240 0.41 1.03 -16.54
CA GLY A 240 -0.54 0.09 -17.17
C GLY A 240 -0.79 -1.18 -16.35
N TRP A 241 -0.04 -1.42 -15.27
CA TRP A 241 -0.22 -2.59 -14.42
C TRP A 241 -1.49 -2.45 -13.56
N PRO A 242 -2.28 -3.52 -13.33
CA PRO A 242 -2.10 -4.90 -13.77
C PRO A 242 -2.72 -5.22 -15.15
N ALA A 243 -3.37 -4.26 -15.80
CA ALA A 243 -4.11 -4.47 -17.04
C ALA A 243 -3.21 -4.78 -18.25
N GLU A 244 -1.99 -4.27 -18.25
CA GLU A 244 -1.02 -4.41 -19.33
C GLU A 244 0.21 -5.18 -18.85
N ALA A 245 0.75 -6.04 -19.73
CA ALA A 245 2.02 -6.71 -19.48
C ALA A 245 3.19 -5.77 -19.79
N CYS A 246 4.23 -5.78 -18.95
CA CYS A 246 5.41 -4.96 -19.15
C CYS A 246 6.68 -5.68 -18.70
N SER A 247 7.83 -5.25 -19.21
CA SER A 247 9.14 -5.77 -18.81
C SER A 247 10.06 -4.62 -18.47
N VAL A 248 10.77 -4.74 -17.35
CA VAL A 248 11.75 -3.77 -16.87
C VAL A 248 13.08 -4.49 -16.70
N VAL A 249 14.15 -3.92 -17.25
CA VAL A 249 15.51 -4.35 -16.94
C VAL A 249 16.01 -3.45 -15.83
N ALA A 250 16.43 -4.05 -14.72
CA ALA A 250 16.86 -3.31 -13.54
C ALA A 250 18.21 -3.83 -13.02
N PRO A 251 19.13 -2.93 -12.63
CA PRO A 251 20.42 -3.30 -12.08
C PRO A 251 20.28 -3.85 -10.67
N LEU A 252 21.07 -4.87 -10.37
CA LEU A 252 21.26 -5.41 -9.03
C LEU A 252 22.63 -4.98 -8.51
N GLU A 253 22.92 -5.21 -7.23
CA GLU A 253 24.25 -4.96 -6.65
C GLU A 253 25.36 -5.75 -7.38
N SER A 254 25.01 -6.93 -7.92
CA SER A 254 25.87 -7.72 -8.81
C SER A 254 25.07 -8.19 -10.02
N GLY A 255 25.32 -7.58 -11.18
CA GLY A 255 24.64 -7.89 -12.44
C GLY A 255 23.30 -7.18 -12.61
N GLY A 256 22.32 -7.86 -13.19
CA GLY A 256 20.98 -7.30 -13.43
C GLY A 256 19.88 -8.35 -13.46
N ALA A 257 18.65 -7.89 -13.46
CA ALA A 257 17.46 -8.72 -13.63
C ALA A 257 16.50 -8.14 -14.66
N VAL A 258 15.74 -9.01 -15.31
CA VAL A 258 14.52 -8.64 -16.02
C VAL A 258 13.33 -8.99 -15.14
N LEU A 259 12.52 -7.98 -14.81
CA LEU A 259 11.22 -8.15 -14.18
C LEU A 259 10.14 -8.06 -15.25
N HIS A 260 9.39 -9.12 -15.47
CA HIS A 260 8.26 -9.15 -16.38
C HIS A 260 6.96 -9.27 -15.59
N PHE A 261 6.14 -8.21 -15.64
CA PHE A 261 4.86 -8.12 -14.96
C PHE A 261 3.73 -8.49 -15.92
N SER A 262 2.81 -9.35 -15.48
CA SER A 262 1.63 -9.74 -16.24
C SER A 262 0.48 -10.06 -15.29
N GLY A 263 -0.50 -9.16 -15.20
CA GLY A 263 -1.61 -9.29 -14.27
C GLY A 263 -1.14 -9.40 -12.81
N ALA A 264 -1.59 -10.44 -12.13
CA ALA A 264 -1.31 -10.73 -10.72
C ALA A 264 0.09 -11.34 -10.47
N SER A 265 0.95 -11.45 -11.48
CA SER A 265 2.21 -12.17 -11.35
C SER A 265 3.40 -11.39 -11.89
N VAL A 266 4.56 -11.63 -11.30
CA VAL A 266 5.86 -11.08 -11.72
C VAL A 266 6.85 -12.22 -11.95
N ASN A 267 7.48 -12.23 -13.12
CA ASN A 267 8.59 -13.11 -13.43
C ASN A 267 9.91 -12.38 -13.27
N ALA A 268 10.81 -12.88 -12.42
CA ALA A 268 12.17 -12.36 -12.31
C ALA A 268 13.16 -13.30 -13.01
N THR A 269 13.94 -12.78 -13.94
CA THR A 269 15.02 -13.51 -14.63
C THR A 269 16.35 -12.82 -14.37
N LEU A 270 17.29 -13.52 -13.73
CA LEU A 270 18.63 -13.01 -13.46
C LEU A 270 19.51 -13.12 -14.71
N PHE A 271 20.39 -12.14 -14.92
CA PHE A 271 21.48 -12.27 -15.88
C PHE A 271 22.68 -12.90 -15.16
N GLU A 272 23.12 -14.06 -15.63
CA GLU A 272 24.42 -14.59 -15.26
C GLU A 272 25.44 -13.84 -16.12
N GLU A 273 26.27 -13.00 -15.50
CA GLU A 273 27.50 -12.55 -16.15
C GLU A 273 28.37 -13.80 -16.30
N GLU A 274 28.36 -14.39 -17.50
CA GLU A 274 29.26 -15.50 -17.86
C GLU A 274 30.67 -15.00 -17.61
N GLY A 275 31.21 -15.37 -16.43
CA GLY A 275 32.45 -14.82 -15.91
C GLY A 275 33.55 -15.07 -16.92
N GLU A 276 34.03 -13.98 -17.53
CA GLU A 276 35.12 -13.89 -18.49
C GLU A 276 35.63 -15.26 -18.95
N GLU A 277 34.85 -15.92 -19.82
CA GLU A 277 35.39 -17.06 -20.55
C GLU A 277 36.48 -16.52 -21.47
N SER A 278 37.71 -16.62 -20.96
CA SER A 278 38.99 -16.63 -21.67
C SER A 278 38.85 -16.49 -23.20
N GLU A 279 39.17 -15.29 -23.70
CA GLU A 279 39.38 -14.89 -25.09
C GLU A 279 39.27 -16.03 -26.14
N SER A 280 38.05 -16.33 -26.61
CA SER A 280 37.87 -17.09 -27.85
C SER A 280 37.39 -16.16 -28.95
N SER A 281 38.38 -15.67 -29.70
CA SER A 281 38.23 -14.78 -30.86
C SER A 281 37.44 -15.43 -32.00
N CYS A 282 36.17 -15.08 -32.20
CA CYS A 282 35.44 -15.31 -33.45
C CYS A 282 34.41 -14.19 -33.72
N SER A 283 34.40 -13.69 -34.96
CA SER A 283 33.70 -12.49 -35.42
C SER A 283 32.22 -12.70 -35.82
N THR A 284 31.45 -11.59 -35.85
CA THR A 284 30.19 -11.29 -36.64
C THR A 284 28.83 -11.89 -36.19
N PRO A 285 27.64 -11.44 -36.68
CA PRO A 285 27.18 -10.14 -37.23
C PRO A 285 25.86 -9.61 -36.57
N GLY A 286 25.43 -8.40 -36.98
CA GLY A 286 24.43 -7.56 -36.31
C GLY A 286 22.96 -8.04 -36.26
N VAL A 287 22.29 -7.72 -35.15
CA VAL A 287 20.89 -8.04 -34.85
C VAL A 287 20.09 -6.78 -34.56
N ARG A 288 18.88 -6.70 -35.14
CA ARG A 288 17.91 -5.60 -35.01
C ARG A 288 17.11 -5.72 -33.70
N ARG A 289 16.93 -4.60 -32.99
CA ARG A 289 16.11 -4.49 -31.76
C ARG A 289 14.60 -4.42 -32.05
N PRO A 290 13.74 -5.13 -31.28
CA PRO A 290 12.29 -4.94 -31.28
C PRO A 290 11.88 -3.74 -30.40
N SER A 291 10.84 -3.02 -30.83
CA SER A 291 10.28 -1.84 -30.19
C SER A 291 9.13 -2.19 -29.23
N GLY A 292 9.38 -2.15 -27.92
CA GLY A 292 8.34 -2.14 -26.87
C GLY A 292 8.27 -0.76 -26.20
N GLY A 293 7.08 -0.29 -25.87
CA GLY A 293 6.83 1.00 -25.19
C GLY A 293 7.50 1.11 -23.81
N PRO A 294 7.59 2.32 -23.21
CA PRO A 294 8.62 2.63 -22.23
C PRO A 294 8.21 2.20 -20.82
N ALA A 295 8.73 1.05 -20.38
CA ALA A 295 9.18 0.96 -19.00
C ALA A 295 10.36 1.92 -18.83
N VAL A 296 10.27 2.83 -17.85
CA VAL A 296 11.34 3.79 -17.59
C VAL A 296 12.06 3.35 -16.33
N PHE A 297 13.29 2.91 -16.49
CA PHE A 297 14.22 2.83 -15.38
C PHE A 297 14.57 4.26 -14.95
N ARG A 298 14.30 4.60 -13.70
CA ARG A 298 14.76 5.86 -13.10
C ARG A 298 15.77 5.53 -12.02
N VAL A 299 16.96 6.11 -12.16
CA VAL A 299 17.82 6.31 -10.98
C VAL A 299 17.14 7.42 -10.20
N ALA A 300 16.83 7.20 -8.92
CA ALA A 300 16.33 8.29 -8.09
C ALA A 300 17.42 9.37 -8.08
N GLU A 301 17.15 10.54 -8.65
CA GLU A 301 18.03 11.68 -8.41
C GLU A 301 17.92 12.00 -6.92
N PRO A 302 19.05 12.13 -6.18
CA PRO A 302 18.98 12.47 -4.77
C PRO A 302 18.16 13.75 -4.64
N GLU A 303 17.04 13.69 -3.90
CA GLU A 303 16.24 14.88 -3.61
C GLU A 303 17.20 15.88 -2.96
N ALA A 304 17.53 16.95 -3.69
CA ALA A 304 18.39 18.01 -3.18
C ALA A 304 17.71 18.53 -1.93
N GLU A 305 18.32 18.25 -0.77
CA GLU A 305 17.88 18.73 0.53
C GLU A 305 17.80 20.25 0.46
N GLU A 306 16.60 20.77 0.20
CA GLU A 306 16.33 22.20 0.11
C GLU A 306 16.47 22.75 1.52
N ALA A 307 17.70 23.15 1.85
CA ALA A 307 18.04 23.79 3.10
C ALA A 307 17.12 25.01 3.26
N ALA A 308 16.12 24.87 4.12
CA ALA A 308 15.22 25.94 4.50
C ALA A 308 16.07 27.09 5.03
N GLY A 309 16.20 28.14 4.21
CA GLY A 309 16.86 29.37 4.58
C GLY A 309 16.16 29.96 5.79
N GLU A 310 16.87 29.96 6.91
CA GLU A 310 16.53 30.66 8.14
C GLU A 310 16.41 32.17 7.83
N ALA A 311 15.18 32.64 7.67
CA ALA A 311 14.89 34.06 7.49
C ALA A 311 15.18 34.79 8.81
N ALA A 312 16.35 35.44 8.87
CA ALA A 312 16.73 36.31 9.97
C ALA A 312 15.71 37.43 10.17
N THR A 313 14.99 37.37 11.30
CA THR A 313 14.08 38.41 11.76
C THR A 313 14.89 39.64 12.17
N ALA A 314 14.72 40.77 11.47
CA ALA A 314 15.33 42.03 11.85
C ALA A 314 14.75 42.54 13.19
N PRO A 315 15.58 43.09 14.10
CA PRO A 315 15.08 43.66 15.35
C PRO A 315 14.29 44.96 15.11
N PRO A 316 13.33 45.28 15.98
CA PRO A 316 12.52 46.49 15.84
C PRO A 316 13.34 47.77 16.06
N PRO A 317 12.96 48.89 15.41
CA PRO A 317 13.61 50.18 15.62
C PRO A 317 13.34 50.72 17.02
N ALA A 318 14.36 51.38 17.58
CA ALA A 318 14.37 52.04 18.88
C ALA A 318 13.53 53.33 18.91
#